data_AF-A0A519S635-F1
#
_entry.id   AF-A0A519S635-F1
#
_cell.length_a   1.000
_cell.length_b   1.000
_cell.length_c   1.000
_cell.angle_alpha   90.00
_cell.angle_beta   90.00
_cell.angle_gamma   90.00
#
_symmetry.space_group_name_H-M   'P 1'
#
loop_
_entity.id
_entity.type
_entity.pdbx_description
1 polymer ?
#
loop_
_entity_poly.entity_id
_entity_poly.type
_entity_poly.pdbx_seq_one_letter_code
_entity_poly.pdbx_strand_id
1 'polypeptide(L)'
;MSSTEEQLKKIVLQKCELKKLLISDCKIISQRIFMQDKNYLSESTIKRIFGFMQAPPVFSPFVYDSLARFAGYESYKTFKALQQLQIDEQNEEVEI
;
A
#
# COMPACT_ATOMS: atom_id res chain seq x y z
N MET A 1 11.67 -2.51 -5.03
CA MET A 1 10.48 -2.57 -4.15
C MET A 1 10.23 -4.03 -3.85
N SER A 2 9.91 -4.37 -2.60
CA SER A 2 9.67 -5.77 -2.22
C SER A 2 8.29 -6.24 -2.72
N SER A 3 8.12 -7.54 -2.93
CA SER A 3 6.83 -8.16 -3.34
C SER A 3 5.66 -7.69 -2.46
N THR A 4 5.92 -7.53 -1.15
CA THR A 4 4.93 -7.09 -0.16
C THR A 4 4.46 -5.65 -0.38
N GLU A 5 5.35 -4.74 -0.78
CA GLU A 5 4.99 -3.33 -1.05
C GLU A 5 4.08 -3.22 -2.27
N GLU A 6 4.30 -4.05 -3.29
CA GLU A 6 3.46 -4.08 -4.49
C GLU A 6 2.06 -4.61 -4.19
N GLN A 7 1.94 -5.64 -3.36
CA GLN A 7 0.65 -6.14 -2.88
C GLN A 7 -0.12 -5.06 -2.11
N LEU A 8 0.55 -4.33 -1.22
CA LEU A 8 -0.10 -3.25 -0.48
C LEU A 8 -0.65 -2.17 -1.41
N LYS A 9 0.12 -1.79 -2.43
CA LYS A 9 -0.34 -0.83 -3.45
C LYS A 9 -1.57 -1.33 -4.20
N LYS A 10 -1.60 -2.61 -4.59
CA LYS A 10 -2.76 -3.21 -5.27
C LYS A 10 -4.03 -3.10 -4.43
N ILE A 11 -3.93 -3.41 -3.13
CA ILE A 11 -5.08 -3.32 -2.20
C ILE A 11 -5.56 -1.87 -2.06
N VAL A 12 -4.64 -0.91 -1.95
CA VAL A 12 -4.97 0.52 -1.91
C VAL A 12 -5.71 0.95 -3.19
N LEU A 13 -5.29 0.48 -4.37
CA LEU A 13 -5.96 0.78 -5.64
C LEU A 13 -7.35 0.14 -5.72
N GLN A 14 -7.49 -1.11 -5.29
CA GLN A 14 -8.78 -1.80 -5.22
C GLN A 14 -9.76 -1.05 -4.31
N LYS A 15 -9.30 -0.60 -3.15
CA LYS A 15 -10.11 0.20 -2.21
C LYS A 15 -10.50 1.58 -2.77
N CYS A 16 -9.73 2.10 -3.71
CA CYS A 16 -10.08 3.33 -4.42
C CYS A 16 -11.03 3.09 -5.60
N GLU A 17 -11.35 1.83 -5.92
CA GLU A 17 -12.19 1.42 -7.06
C GLU A 17 -11.64 1.93 -8.41
N LEU A 18 -10.32 2.12 -8.49
CA LEU A 18 -9.65 2.63 -9.69
C LEU A 18 -9.27 1.47 -10.61
N LYS A 19 -9.90 1.40 -11.80
CA LYS A 19 -9.54 0.44 -12.85
C LYS A 19 -8.18 0.76 -13.50
N LYS A 20 -7.84 2.05 -13.57
CA LYS A 20 -6.57 2.56 -14.09
C LYS A 20 -6.18 3.76 -13.25
N LEU A 21 -4.95 3.77 -12.75
CA LEU A 21 -4.42 4.87 -11.97
C LEU A 21 -3.86 5.96 -12.90
N LEU A 22 -4.33 7.21 -12.71
CA LEU A 22 -3.82 8.41 -13.36
C LEU A 22 -3.13 9.33 -12.35
N ILE A 23 -2.29 10.24 -12.84
CA ILE A 23 -1.60 11.25 -12.01
C ILE A 23 -2.60 12.10 -11.21
N SER A 24 -3.76 12.42 -11.82
CA SER A 24 -4.86 13.17 -11.19
C SER A 24 -5.46 12.45 -9.99
N ASP A 25 -5.43 11.12 -9.96
CA ASP A 25 -6.02 10.31 -8.88
C ASP A 25 -5.16 10.33 -7.62
N CYS A 26 -3.87 10.67 -7.71
CA CYS A 26 -2.98 10.73 -6.56
C CYS A 26 -3.48 11.72 -5.50
N LYS A 27 -4.12 12.81 -5.92
CA LYS A 27 -4.76 13.77 -5.01
C LYS A 27 -5.95 13.16 -4.29
N ILE A 28 -6.76 12.39 -5.00
CA ILE A 28 -7.94 11.71 -4.44
C ILE A 28 -7.50 10.66 -3.42
N ILE A 29 -6.47 9.86 -3.74
CA ILE A 29 -5.92 8.86 -2.81
C ILE A 29 -5.39 9.53 -1.55
N SER A 30 -4.61 10.61 -1.68
CA SER A 30 -4.12 11.42 -0.55
C SER A 30 -5.26 11.87 0.37
N GLN A 31 -6.34 12.40 -0.21
CA GLN A 31 -7.51 12.84 0.54
C GLN A 31 -8.24 11.67 1.21
N ARG A 32 -8.42 10.54 0.52
CA ARG A 32 -9.11 9.37 1.07
C ARG A 32 -8.37 8.75 2.25
N ILE A 33 -7.03 8.67 2.19
CA ILE A 33 -6.19 8.23 3.31
C ILE A 33 -6.48 9.14 4.51
N PHE A 34 -6.27 10.44 4.35
CA PHE A 34 -6.49 11.41 5.41
C PHE A 34 -7.92 11.38 5.98
N MET A 35 -8.94 11.19 5.15
CA MET A 35 -10.33 11.10 5.62
C MET A 35 -10.55 9.89 6.52
N GLN A 36 -9.93 8.75 6.21
CA GLN A 36 -10.13 7.50 6.93
C GLN A 36 -9.33 7.45 8.25
N ASP A 37 -8.06 7.83 8.24
CA ASP A 37 -7.14 7.57 9.34
C ASP A 37 -6.48 8.81 9.95
N LYS A 38 -6.81 10.00 9.41
CA LYS A 38 -6.21 11.31 9.76
C LYS A 38 -4.70 11.41 9.54
N ASN A 39 -4.09 10.43 8.87
CA ASN A 39 -2.69 10.51 8.46
C ASN A 39 -2.60 11.24 7.12
N TYR A 40 -1.74 12.24 7.07
CA TYR A 40 -1.54 12.99 5.85
C TYR A 40 -0.36 12.43 5.06
N LEU A 41 -0.65 11.85 3.89
CA LEU A 41 0.34 11.59 2.85
C LEU A 41 0.14 12.60 1.73
N SER A 42 1.16 13.43 1.45
CA SER A 42 1.06 14.44 0.39
C SER A 42 0.82 13.82 -0.98
N GLU A 43 0.21 14.57 -1.90
CA GLU A 43 0.03 14.14 -3.29
C GLU A 43 1.36 13.71 -3.93
N SER A 44 2.44 14.45 -3.66
CA SER A 44 3.79 14.10 -4.13
C SER A 44 4.28 12.76 -3.55
N THR A 45 3.98 12.47 -2.29
CA THR A 45 4.28 11.16 -1.67
C THR A 45 3.54 10.04 -2.41
N ILE A 46 2.25 10.23 -2.68
CA ILE A 46 1.42 9.27 -3.43
C ILE A 46 1.95 9.07 -4.86
N LYS A 47 2.32 10.15 -5.56
CA LYS A 47 2.94 10.07 -6.89
C LYS A 47 4.22 9.21 -6.88
N ARG A 48 5.07 9.36 -5.87
CA ARG A 48 6.29 8.53 -5.72
C ARG A 48 5.97 7.07 -5.44
N ILE A 49 4.99 6.79 -4.57
CA ILE A 49 4.56 5.42 -4.25
C ILE A 49 4.09 4.70 -5.52
N PHE A 50 3.34 5.39 -6.37
CA PHE A 50 2.76 4.79 -7.57
C PHE A 50 3.57 5.01 -8.86
N GLY A 51 4.79 5.53 -8.76
CA GLY A 51 5.74 5.58 -9.89
C GLY A 51 5.58 6.77 -10.84
N PHE A 52 4.77 7.77 -10.50
CA PHE A 52 4.65 9.02 -11.29
C PHE A 52 5.74 10.05 -10.98
N MET A 53 6.56 9.81 -9.97
CA MET A 53 7.68 10.66 -9.57
C MET A 53 8.80 9.79 -8.99
N GLN A 54 10.05 10.25 -9.10
CA GLN A 54 11.20 9.55 -8.52
C GLN A 54 11.00 9.28 -7.03
N ALA A 55 11.05 8.00 -6.65
CA ALA A 55 10.92 7.55 -5.28
C ALA A 55 12.29 7.53 -4.57
N PRO A 56 12.31 7.75 -3.24
CA PRO A 56 13.51 7.43 -2.45
C PRO A 56 13.75 5.91 -2.45
N PRO A 57 14.96 5.45 -2.05
CA PRO A 57 15.24 4.02 -1.92
C PRO A 57 14.28 3.29 -0.98
N VAL A 58 13.84 3.96 0.09
CA VAL A 58 12.93 3.44 1.12
C VAL A 58 12.02 4.56 1.60
N PHE A 59 10.74 4.27 1.83
CA PHE A 59 9.82 5.22 2.47
C PHE A 59 9.89 5.13 3.99
N SER A 60 9.51 6.21 4.69
CA SER A 60 9.45 6.18 6.16
C SER A 60 8.42 5.15 6.66
N PRO A 61 8.58 4.56 7.86
CA PRO A 61 7.60 3.66 8.47
C PRO A 61 6.17 4.24 8.49
N PHE A 62 6.04 5.55 8.75
CA PHE A 62 4.77 6.26 8.73
C PHE A 62 4.00 6.14 7.41
N VAL A 63 4.71 6.16 6.27
CA VAL A 63 4.10 6.02 4.95
C VAL A 63 3.51 4.63 4.79
N TYR A 64 4.27 3.59 5.14
CA TYR A 64 3.79 2.22 5.05
C TYR A 64 2.63 1.96 6.02
N ASP A 65 2.70 2.46 7.26
CA ASP A 65 1.62 2.31 8.23
C ASP A 65 0.35 3.06 7.82
N SER A 66 0.48 4.23 7.19
CA SER A 66 -0.68 4.96 6.66
C SER A 66 -1.34 4.19 5.51
N LEU A 67 -0.54 3.60 4.60
CA LEU A 67 -1.08 2.77 3.52
C LEU A 67 -1.73 1.48 4.04
N ALA A 68 -1.11 0.82 5.03
CA ALA A 68 -1.63 -0.40 5.65
C ALA A 68 -2.96 -0.13 6.38
N ARG A 69 -3.01 0.95 7.17
CA ARG A 69 -4.25 1.40 7.83
C ARG A 69 -5.31 1.80 6.85
N PHE A 70 -4.95 2.52 5.79
CA PHE A 70 -5.88 2.80 4.72
C PHE A 70 -6.42 1.51 4.09
N ALA A 71 -5.58 0.51 3.84
CA ALA A 71 -5.95 -0.80 3.32
C ALA A 71 -6.80 -1.66 4.27
N GLY A 72 -6.95 -1.27 5.55
CA GLY A 72 -7.79 -1.97 6.53
C GLY A 72 -7.02 -2.82 7.53
N TYR A 73 -5.68 -2.76 7.54
CA TYR A 73 -4.83 -3.43 8.51
C TYR A 73 -4.52 -2.51 9.70
N GLU A 74 -4.18 -3.06 10.85
CA GLU A 74 -3.79 -2.27 12.03
C GLU A 74 -2.47 -1.50 11.81
N SER A 75 -1.50 -2.16 11.17
CA SER A 75 -0.16 -1.61 10.89
C SER A 75 0.46 -2.30 9.69
N TYR A 76 1.55 -1.73 9.16
CA TYR A 76 2.35 -2.38 8.12
C TYR A 76 3.01 -3.65 8.61
N LYS A 77 3.34 -3.74 9.90
CA LYS A 77 3.89 -4.95 10.51
C LYS A 77 2.86 -6.08 10.48
N THR A 78 1.61 -5.79 10.86
CA THR A 78 0.50 -6.75 10.82
C THR A 78 0.25 -7.24 9.40
N PHE A 79 0.22 -6.32 8.42
CA PHE A 79 0.11 -6.67 7.01
C PHE A 79 1.22 -7.61 6.53
N LYS A 80 2.49 -7.29 6.82
CA LYS A 80 3.64 -8.13 6.44
C LYS A 80 3.58 -9.53 7.05
N ALA A 81 3.20 -9.64 8.32
CA ALA A 81 3.08 -10.93 8.99
C ALA A 81 2.01 -11.81 8.33
N LEU A 82 0.85 -11.23 7.99
CA LEU A 82 -0.22 -11.96 7.30
C LEU A 82 0.19 -12.41 5.89
N GLN A 83 0.93 -11.56 5.15
CA GLN A 83 1.43 -11.95 3.83
C GLN A 83 2.45 -13.09 3.90
N GLN A 84 3.26 -13.15 4.96
CA GLN A 84 4.20 -14.25 5.15
C GLN A 84 3.46 -15.57 5.42
N LEU A 85 2.46 -15.55 6.30
CA LEU A 85 1.65 -16.74 6.61
C LEU A 85 0.95 -17.31 5.37
N GLN A 86 0.39 -16.44 4.51
CA GLN A 86 -0.24 -16.88 3.26
C GLN A 86 0.75 -17.52 2.27
N ILE A 87 2.01 -17.09 2.29
CA ILE A 87 3.05 -17.70 1.45
C ILE A 87 3.44 -19.07 2.00
N ASP A 88 3.53 -19.21 3.33
CA ASP A 88 3.92 -20.45 3.98
C ASP A 88 2.83 -21.54 3.78
N GLU A 89 1.55 -21.19 3.93
CA GLU A 89 0.41 -22.10 3.66
C GLU A 89 0.35 -22.58 2.20
N GLN A 90 0.67 -21.70 1.24
CA GLN A 90 0.68 -22.06 -0.19
C GLN A 90 1.87 -22.95 -0.58
N ASN A 91 2.96 -22.94 0.19
CA ASN A 91 4.11 -23.80 -0.07
C ASN A 91 3.88 -25.23 0.45
N GLU A 92 3.14 -25.39 1.56
CA GLU A 92 2.78 -26.70 2.11
C GLU A 92 1.79 -27.47 1.21
N GLU A 93 0.89 -26.78 0.50
CA GLU A 93 -0.06 -27.41 -0.44
C GLU A 93 0.58 -27.92 -1.75
N VAL A 94 1.82 -27.49 -2.07
CA VAL A 94 2.51 -27.85 -3.33
C VAL A 94 3.47 -29.04 -3.16
N GLU A 95 3.73 -29.49 -1.93
CA GLU A 95 4.62 -30.64 -1.63
C GLU A 95 3.94 -32.02 -1.68
N ILE A 96 2.75 -32.16 -2.31
CA ILE A 96 2.03 -33.44 -2.47
C ILE A 96 1.97 -33.90 -3.94
#